data_AF-A0A5D2VTL7-F1
#
_entry.id   AF-A0A5D2VTL7-F1
#
_cell.length_a   1.000
_cell.length_b   1.000
_cell.length_c   1.000
_cell.angle_alpha   90.00
_cell.angle_beta   90.00
_cell.angle_gamma   90.00
#
_symmetry.space_group_name_H-M   'P 1'
#
loop_
_entity.id
_entity.type
_entity.pdbx_description
1 polymer ?
#
loop_
_entity_poly.entity_id
_entity_poly.type
_entity_poly.pdbx_seq_one_letter_code
_entity_poly.pdbx_strand_id
1 'polypeptide(L)'
;TVIRRVGSSHFSPHKWAINVNTEGKTREACRQALSAFGFSNEEEDKILGKAFGLVHSPYWGEERKKEEPRFEIVNEILEYLRSLGLSDDDLRKLLKKFPEVLGCDIEHELRTNVQILEKDWGIKGKSLKNLLLRNPKVLGYNVDCKGDCMAQCTRCWVRF
;
A
#
# COMPACT_ATOMS: atom_id res chain seq x y z
N THR A 1 55.20 -7.82 -43.56
CA THR A 1 55.72 -7.78 -42.18
C THR A 1 54.74 -8.47 -41.24
N VAL A 2 55.08 -9.69 -40.86
CA VAL A 2 54.64 -10.40 -39.63
C VAL A 2 54.99 -9.52 -38.41
N ILE A 3 54.18 -9.46 -37.33
CA ILE A 3 54.50 -9.89 -35.92
C ILE A 3 53.22 -9.90 -35.02
N ARG A 4 52.80 -11.13 -34.66
CA ARG A 4 52.32 -11.75 -33.38
C ARG A 4 51.61 -10.97 -32.24
N ARG A 5 50.67 -11.73 -31.64
CA ARG A 5 49.94 -11.60 -30.35
C ARG A 5 50.82 -11.43 -29.09
N VAL A 6 50.21 -10.86 -28.03
CA VAL A 6 50.05 -11.32 -26.61
C VAL A 6 49.55 -10.09 -25.82
N GLY A 7 48.45 -10.07 -25.06
CA GLY A 7 48.04 -10.97 -23.98
C GLY A 7 48.51 -10.37 -22.64
N SER A 8 47.57 -10.11 -21.72
CA SER A 8 47.69 -10.24 -20.25
C SER A 8 46.93 -9.16 -19.45
N SER A 9 45.84 -9.64 -18.83
CA SER A 9 45.46 -9.47 -17.43
C SER A 9 45.76 -8.15 -16.70
N HIS A 10 44.73 -7.55 -16.13
CA HIS A 10 44.73 -7.06 -14.75
C HIS A 10 43.28 -7.16 -14.25
N PHE A 11 42.92 -8.27 -13.61
CA PHE A 11 42.92 -8.46 -12.15
C PHE A 11 42.07 -7.40 -11.44
N SER A 12 40.84 -7.81 -11.09
CA SER A 12 39.95 -7.06 -10.20
C SER A 12 40.45 -7.12 -8.76
N PRO A 13 40.47 -5.99 -8.03
CA PRO A 13 40.38 -6.01 -6.59
C PRO A 13 38.99 -5.56 -6.14
N HIS A 14 38.22 -6.54 -5.67
CA HIS A 14 37.35 -6.43 -4.49
C HIS A 14 36.81 -5.04 -4.14
N LYS A 15 35.56 -4.77 -4.50
CA LYS A 15 34.63 -4.05 -3.63
C LYS A 15 33.48 -4.97 -3.28
N TRP A 16 33.74 -5.85 -2.31
CA TRP A 16 32.69 -6.36 -1.45
C TRP A 16 32.28 -5.20 -0.52
N ALA A 17 31.60 -4.20 -1.09
CA ALA A 17 30.90 -3.24 -0.26
C ALA A 17 29.62 -3.96 0.18
N ILE A 18 29.67 -4.45 1.41
CA ILE A 18 28.53 -4.93 2.19
C ILE A 18 27.35 -3.99 1.92
N ASN A 19 26.33 -4.48 1.21
CA ASN A 19 25.00 -3.90 1.30
C ASN A 19 23.94 -4.98 1.54
N VAL A 20 24.29 -5.92 2.43
CA VAL A 20 23.33 -6.68 3.22
C VAL A 20 23.19 -5.89 4.53
N ASN A 21 22.35 -4.85 4.58
CA ASN A 21 21.77 -4.38 5.85
C ASN A 21 20.67 -3.30 5.78
N THR A 22 20.45 -2.60 4.67
CA THR A 22 19.45 -1.51 4.62
C THR A 22 18.07 -2.00 4.23
N GLU A 23 17.95 -2.79 3.15
CA GLU A 23 16.66 -3.35 2.71
C GLU A 23 16.00 -4.28 3.75
N GLY A 24 16.82 -5.02 4.51
CA GLY A 24 16.33 -5.90 5.58
C GLY A 24 15.82 -5.16 6.80
N LYS A 25 16.41 -4.00 7.13
CA LYS A 25 16.00 -3.17 8.28
C LYS A 25 14.69 -2.44 8.01
N THR A 26 14.49 -1.89 6.81
CA THR A 26 13.25 -1.18 6.46
C THR A 26 12.05 -2.13 6.44
N ARG A 27 12.23 -3.34 5.90
CA ARG A 27 11.18 -4.37 5.84
C ARG A 27 10.79 -4.89 7.23
N GLU A 28 11.77 -5.12 8.10
CA GLU A 28 11.53 -5.52 9.49
C GLU A 28 10.83 -4.41 10.29
N ALA A 29 11.21 -3.15 10.09
CA ALA A 29 10.53 -2.01 10.73
C ALA A 29 9.06 -1.90 10.28
N CYS A 30 8.76 -2.10 8.99
CA CYS A 30 7.38 -2.08 8.50
C CYS A 30 6.55 -3.26 9.01
N ARG A 31 7.17 -4.44 9.22
CA ARG A 31 6.53 -5.57 9.92
C ARG A 31 6.16 -5.21 11.35
N GLN A 32 7.01 -4.46 12.05
CA GLN A 32 6.72 -4.01 13.41
C GLN A 32 5.40 -3.24 13.51
N ALA A 33 5.04 -2.43 12.50
CA ALA A 33 3.76 -1.73 12.46
C ALA A 33 2.55 -2.68 12.34
N LEU A 34 2.74 -3.84 11.72
CA LEU A 34 1.69 -4.84 11.51
C LEU A 34 1.60 -5.89 12.64
N SER A 35 2.65 -6.02 13.45
CA SER A 35 2.74 -7.00 14.55
C SER A 35 1.58 -6.89 15.56
N ALA A 36 1.06 -5.67 15.76
CA ALA A 36 -0.08 -5.41 16.65
C ALA A 36 -1.38 -6.12 16.22
N PHE A 37 -1.48 -6.55 14.96
CA PHE A 37 -2.69 -7.18 14.40
C PHE A 37 -2.66 -8.71 14.42
N GLY A 38 -1.60 -9.34 14.94
CA GLY A 38 -1.49 -10.78 15.05
C GLY A 38 -1.53 -11.51 13.69
N PHE A 39 -0.90 -10.92 12.67
CA PHE A 39 -0.65 -11.57 11.40
C PHE A 39 0.54 -12.52 11.51
N SER A 40 0.61 -13.53 10.63
CA SER A 40 1.87 -14.27 10.44
C SER A 40 2.87 -13.44 9.64
N ASN A 41 4.17 -13.74 9.75
CA ASN A 41 5.20 -13.05 8.98
C ASN A 41 4.92 -13.10 7.46
N GLU A 42 4.36 -14.20 6.95
CA GLU A 42 3.98 -14.35 5.55
C GLU A 42 2.77 -13.47 5.18
N GLU A 43 1.80 -13.31 6.08
CA GLU A 43 0.68 -12.39 5.89
C GLU A 43 1.17 -10.94 5.84
N GLU A 44 2.06 -10.53 6.75
CA GLU A 44 2.65 -9.19 6.79
C GLU A 44 3.43 -8.88 5.50
N ASP A 45 4.28 -9.80 5.07
CA ASP A 45 5.05 -9.67 3.83
C ASP A 45 4.14 -9.57 2.60
N LYS A 46 3.04 -10.32 2.57
CA LYS A 46 2.05 -10.26 1.49
C LYS A 46 1.27 -8.94 1.50
N ILE A 47 0.91 -8.43 2.67
CA ILE A 47 0.22 -7.15 2.85
C ILE A 47 1.11 -6.02 2.33
N LEU A 48 2.35 -5.92 2.83
CA LEU A 48 3.31 -4.91 2.39
C LEU A 48 3.64 -5.09 0.90
N GLY A 49 3.82 -6.33 0.44
CA GLY A 49 4.11 -6.61 -0.95
C GLY A 49 3.01 -6.10 -1.90
N LYS A 50 1.74 -6.33 -1.56
CA LYS A 50 0.60 -5.81 -2.34
C LYS A 50 0.47 -4.30 -2.24
N ALA A 51 0.64 -3.74 -1.05
CA ALA A 51 0.56 -2.31 -0.83
C ALA A 51 1.55 -1.54 -1.70
N PHE A 52 2.80 -2.02 -1.77
CA PHE A 52 3.91 -1.30 -2.40
C PHE A 52 4.27 -1.79 -3.81
N GLY A 53 3.39 -2.59 -4.44
CA GLY A 53 3.57 -3.05 -5.82
C GLY A 53 4.68 -4.10 -6.00
N LEU A 54 5.18 -4.69 -4.91
CA LEU A 54 6.16 -5.78 -4.94
C LEU A 54 5.52 -7.14 -5.26
N VAL A 55 4.22 -7.26 -5.03
CA VAL A 55 3.39 -8.43 -5.34
C VAL A 55 2.20 -7.98 -6.19
N HIS A 56 1.79 -8.82 -7.15
CA HIS A 56 0.61 -8.55 -7.96
C HIS A 56 -0.61 -8.26 -7.08
N SER A 57 -1.26 -7.14 -7.36
CA SER A 57 -2.50 -6.72 -6.73
C SER A 57 -3.59 -6.60 -7.78
N PRO A 58 -4.82 -7.08 -7.50
CA PRO A 58 -5.96 -6.84 -8.36
C PRO A 58 -6.46 -5.38 -8.32
N TYR A 59 -5.94 -4.53 -7.42
CA TYR A 59 -6.36 -3.14 -7.27
C TYR A 59 -5.56 -2.19 -8.19
N TRP A 60 -4.24 -2.39 -8.27
CA TRP A 60 -3.36 -1.69 -9.19
C TRP A 60 -3.60 -2.25 -10.60
N GLY A 61 -4.55 -1.65 -11.35
CA GLY A 61 -4.89 -2.09 -12.71
C GLY A 61 -3.73 -1.97 -13.72
N GLU A 62 -2.73 -1.15 -13.39
CA GLU A 62 -1.44 -1.04 -14.08
C GLU A 62 -0.31 -1.40 -13.12
N GLU A 63 0.87 -1.74 -13.64
CA GLU A 63 2.05 -2.06 -12.81
C GLU A 63 2.45 -0.83 -11.98
N ARG A 64 2.11 -0.84 -10.68
CA ARG A 64 2.46 0.24 -9.75
C ARG A 64 3.98 0.39 -9.72
N LYS A 65 4.46 1.63 -9.73
CA LYS A 65 5.88 1.89 -9.45
C LYS A 65 6.23 1.27 -8.11
N LYS A 66 7.21 0.36 -8.12
CA LYS A 66 7.68 -0.29 -6.89
C LYS A 66 8.24 0.79 -5.97
N GLU A 67 7.61 0.92 -4.82
CA GLU A 67 8.01 1.86 -3.78
C GLU A 67 8.54 1.08 -2.58
N GLU A 68 9.54 1.63 -1.89
CA GLU A 68 9.99 1.02 -0.65
C GLU A 68 9.00 1.38 0.47
N PRO A 69 8.44 0.39 1.19
CA PRO A 69 7.60 0.66 2.34
C PRO A 69 8.42 1.43 3.39
N ARG A 70 7.93 2.61 3.80
CA ARG A 70 8.51 3.39 4.89
C ARG A 70 7.64 3.25 6.13
N PHE A 71 8.27 2.96 7.27
CA PHE A 71 7.56 2.75 8.53
C PHE A 71 6.67 3.94 8.90
N GLU A 72 7.16 5.15 8.68
CA GLU A 72 6.45 6.39 9.01
C GLU A 72 5.13 6.50 8.22
N ILE A 73 5.15 6.16 6.93
CA ILE A 73 3.95 6.18 6.08
C ILE A 73 2.95 5.13 6.54
N VAL A 74 3.43 3.89 6.75
CA VAL A 74 2.56 2.79 7.17
C VAL A 74 1.89 3.13 8.50
N ASN A 75 2.68 3.64 9.46
CA ASN A 75 2.17 4.03 10.76
C ASN A 75 1.19 5.21 10.67
N GLU A 76 1.50 6.23 9.86
CA GLU A 76 0.61 7.37 9.66
C GLU A 76 -0.75 6.95 9.09
N ILE A 77 -0.76 6.06 8.10
CA ILE A 77 -2.01 5.53 7.54
C ILE A 77 -2.79 4.72 8.59
N LEU A 78 -2.11 3.87 9.38
CA LEU A 78 -2.77 3.10 10.44
C LEU A 78 -3.39 4.02 11.51
N GLU A 79 -2.67 5.05 11.96
CA GLU A 79 -3.18 6.04 12.91
C GLU A 79 -4.36 6.82 12.33
N TYR A 80 -4.28 7.20 11.05
CA TYR A 80 -5.41 7.85 10.38
C TYR A 80 -6.63 6.93 10.34
N LEU A 81 -6.48 5.66 9.97
CA LEU A 81 -7.58 4.70 9.97
C LEU A 81 -8.16 4.49 11.39
N ARG A 82 -7.34 4.48 12.44
CA ARG A 82 -7.81 4.46 13.84
C ARG A 82 -8.66 5.69 14.16
N SER A 83 -8.26 6.87 13.69
CA SER A 83 -9.02 8.11 13.88
C SER A 83 -10.43 8.07 13.27
N LEU A 84 -10.68 7.18 12.30
CA LEU A 84 -12.00 6.94 11.71
C LEU A 84 -12.90 6.00 12.55
N GLY A 85 -12.45 5.60 13.74
CA GLY A 85 -13.19 4.74 14.67
C GLY A 85 -12.98 3.24 14.45
N LEU A 86 -11.94 2.84 13.70
CA LEU A 86 -11.55 1.45 13.51
C LEU A 86 -10.68 0.99 14.67
N SER A 87 -11.07 -0.13 15.31
CA SER A 87 -10.24 -0.83 16.29
C SER A 87 -9.13 -1.64 15.59
N ASP A 88 -8.16 -2.16 16.34
CA ASP A 88 -7.12 -3.03 15.75
C ASP A 88 -7.69 -4.30 15.10
N ASP A 89 -8.79 -4.87 15.63
CA ASP A 89 -9.50 -5.99 14.99
C ASP A 89 -10.20 -5.57 13.69
N ASP A 90 -10.75 -4.36 13.65
CA ASP A 90 -11.34 -3.79 12.43
C ASP A 90 -10.27 -3.54 11.37
N LEU A 91 -9.12 -2.98 11.77
CA LEU A 91 -7.97 -2.76 10.89
C LEU A 91 -7.43 -4.06 10.35
N ARG A 92 -7.32 -5.09 11.18
CA ARG A 92 -6.94 -6.44 10.75
C ARG A 92 -7.87 -6.95 9.64
N LYS A 93 -9.18 -6.83 9.82
CA LYS A 93 -10.18 -7.24 8.80
C LYS A 93 -10.05 -6.41 7.52
N LEU A 94 -9.84 -5.10 7.65
CA LEU A 94 -9.66 -4.17 6.54
C LEU A 94 -8.43 -4.54 5.72
N LEU A 95 -7.27 -4.73 6.37
CA LEU A 95 -6.00 -5.07 5.72
C LEU A 95 -6.03 -6.45 5.04
N LYS A 96 -6.82 -7.40 5.54
CA LYS A 96 -7.04 -8.68 4.83
C LYS A 96 -7.80 -8.50 3.51
N LYS A 97 -8.73 -7.56 3.45
CA LYS A 97 -9.57 -7.30 2.26
C LYS A 97 -8.90 -6.36 1.26
N PHE A 98 -8.19 -5.35 1.77
CA PHE A 98 -7.60 -4.27 0.99
C PHE A 98 -6.27 -3.83 1.61
N PRO A 99 -5.22 -4.66 1.50
CA PRO A 99 -3.88 -4.29 1.97
C PRO A 99 -3.32 -3.07 1.24
N GLU A 100 -3.79 -2.81 0.02
CA GLU A 100 -3.34 -1.71 -0.83
C GLU A 100 -3.59 -0.32 -0.23
N VAL A 101 -4.48 -0.20 0.76
CA VAL A 101 -4.70 1.04 1.52
C VAL A 101 -3.42 1.63 2.09
N LEU A 102 -2.43 0.79 2.45
CA LEU A 102 -1.15 1.24 3.02
C LEU A 102 -0.23 1.88 1.98
N GLY A 103 -0.55 1.72 0.69
CA GLY A 103 0.14 2.37 -0.43
C GLY A 103 -0.67 3.51 -1.06
N CYS A 104 -1.85 3.84 -0.54
CA CYS A 104 -2.62 4.99 -1.00
C CYS A 104 -2.03 6.30 -0.47
N ASP A 105 -2.17 7.37 -1.24
CA ASP A 105 -1.82 8.71 -0.78
C ASP A 105 -2.79 9.17 0.31
N ILE A 106 -2.25 9.51 1.48
CA ILE A 106 -3.07 9.85 2.64
C ILE A 106 -3.89 11.13 2.44
N GLU A 107 -3.36 12.13 1.74
CA GLU A 107 -4.05 13.42 1.55
C GLU A 107 -5.02 13.37 0.36
N HIS A 108 -4.52 12.94 -0.79
CA HIS A 108 -5.21 13.02 -2.07
C HIS A 108 -6.16 11.86 -2.33
N GLU A 109 -5.95 10.70 -1.69
CA GLU A 109 -6.88 9.57 -1.77
C GLU A 109 -7.64 9.42 -0.45
N LEU A 110 -6.98 9.06 0.65
CA LEU A 110 -7.68 8.62 1.87
C LEU A 110 -8.51 9.74 2.52
N ARG A 111 -7.89 10.89 2.82
CA ARG A 111 -8.57 12.03 3.44
C ARG A 111 -9.59 12.65 2.50
N THR A 112 -9.22 12.84 1.24
CA THR A 112 -10.12 13.38 0.22
C THR A 112 -11.38 12.53 0.09
N ASN A 113 -11.25 11.20 -0.02
CA ASN A 113 -12.39 10.30 -0.16
C ASN A 113 -13.28 10.28 1.09
N VAL A 114 -12.70 10.26 2.30
CA VAL A 114 -13.48 10.36 3.54
C VAL A 114 -14.23 11.69 3.63
N GLN A 115 -13.59 12.80 3.23
CA GLN A 115 -14.25 14.11 3.21
C GLN A 115 -15.42 14.16 2.22
N ILE A 116 -15.29 13.55 1.04
CA ILE A 116 -16.38 13.52 0.07
C ILE A 116 -17.53 12.65 0.58
N LEU A 117 -17.23 11.47 1.13
CA LEU A 117 -18.24 10.61 1.77
C LEU A 117 -19.01 11.37 2.87
N GLU A 118 -18.34 12.21 3.65
CA GLU A 118 -19.01 13.02 4.66
C GLU A 118 -19.82 14.16 4.05
N LYS A 119 -19.22 15.00 3.20
CA LYS A 119 -19.84 16.25 2.71
C LYS A 119 -20.97 16.01 1.74
N ASP A 120 -20.79 15.07 0.81
CA ASP A 120 -21.73 14.89 -0.30
C ASP A 120 -22.78 13.81 0.00
N TRP A 121 -22.49 12.91 0.94
CA TRP A 121 -23.31 11.73 1.24
C TRP A 121 -23.72 11.60 2.70
N GLY A 122 -23.18 12.44 3.59
CA GLY A 122 -23.46 12.36 5.03
C GLY A 122 -22.94 11.10 5.71
N ILE A 123 -22.02 10.36 5.08
CA ILE A 123 -21.49 9.10 5.61
C ILE A 123 -20.34 9.40 6.57
N LYS A 124 -20.60 9.28 7.87
CA LYS A 124 -19.62 9.52 8.94
C LYS A 124 -19.80 8.60 10.16
N GLY A 125 -18.84 8.62 11.09
CA GLY A 125 -18.89 7.87 12.34
C GLY A 125 -19.17 6.37 12.13
N LYS A 126 -20.22 5.85 12.77
CA LYS A 126 -20.58 4.42 12.66
C LYS A 126 -20.92 3.98 11.23
N SER A 127 -21.56 4.84 10.45
CA SER A 127 -21.91 4.53 9.06
C SER A 127 -20.67 4.40 8.19
N LEU A 128 -19.71 5.32 8.35
CA LEU A 128 -18.41 5.25 7.69
C LEU A 128 -17.67 3.99 8.10
N LYS A 129 -17.53 3.72 9.41
CA LYS A 129 -16.91 2.48 9.91
C LYS A 129 -17.50 1.23 9.26
N ASN A 130 -18.83 1.12 9.23
CA ASN A 130 -19.51 -0.03 8.63
C ASN A 130 -19.25 -0.14 7.12
N LEU A 131 -19.20 0.99 6.41
CA LEU A 131 -18.85 1.02 4.98
C LEU A 131 -17.43 0.53 4.76
N LEU A 132 -16.45 1.04 5.51
CA LEU A 132 -15.03 0.65 5.39
C LEU A 132 -14.82 -0.85 5.68
N LEU A 133 -15.54 -1.41 6.65
CA LEU A 133 -15.48 -2.84 6.95
C LEU A 133 -16.12 -3.70 5.85
N ARG A 134 -17.16 -3.20 5.17
CA ARG A 134 -17.83 -3.91 4.09
C ARG A 134 -17.03 -3.83 2.79
N ASN A 135 -16.65 -2.62 2.39
CA ASN A 135 -15.99 -2.30 1.14
C ASN A 135 -14.87 -1.24 1.33
N PRO A 136 -13.70 -1.66 1.82
CA PRO A 136 -12.60 -0.73 2.11
C PRO A 136 -11.97 -0.06 0.88
N LYS A 137 -12.21 -0.59 -0.33
CA LYS A 137 -11.70 -0.01 -1.58
C LYS A 137 -12.23 1.38 -1.88
N VAL A 138 -13.33 1.79 -1.24
CA VAL A 138 -13.85 3.16 -1.32
C VAL A 138 -12.80 4.21 -0.92
N LEU A 139 -11.82 3.84 -0.10
CA LEU A 139 -10.74 4.73 0.31
C LEU A 139 -9.75 5.08 -0.82
N GLY A 140 -9.65 4.25 -1.86
CA GLY A 140 -8.79 4.51 -3.01
C GLY A 140 -9.54 4.74 -4.33
N TYR A 141 -10.88 4.69 -4.32
CA TYR A 141 -11.67 4.97 -5.50
C TYR A 141 -11.77 6.47 -5.78
N ASN A 142 -12.20 6.81 -7.00
CA ASN A 142 -12.69 8.15 -7.27
C ASN A 142 -14.09 8.25 -6.68
N VAL A 143 -14.22 8.99 -5.57
CA VAL A 143 -15.52 9.22 -4.90
C VAL A 143 -16.16 10.47 -5.49
N ASP A 144 -16.44 10.49 -6.79
CA ASP A 144 -16.92 11.66 -7.54
C ASP A 144 -18.31 11.49 -8.17
N CYS A 145 -18.84 10.26 -8.25
CA CYS A 145 -20.13 9.98 -8.89
C CYS A 145 -21.27 9.80 -7.89
N LYS A 146 -22.43 10.43 -8.16
CA LYS A 146 -23.69 10.33 -7.38
C LYS A 146 -24.59 9.15 -7.72
N GLY A 147 -24.12 8.26 -8.57
CA GLY A 147 -24.92 7.15 -9.12
C GLY A 147 -25.79 7.54 -10.31
N ASP A 148 -25.67 8.78 -10.78
CA ASP A 148 -26.29 9.34 -11.99
C ASP A 148 -25.37 9.29 -13.23
N CYS A 149 -24.10 8.90 -13.05
CA CYS A 149 -23.15 8.74 -14.13
C CYS A 149 -23.47 7.48 -14.97
N MET A 150 -23.10 7.46 -16.25
CA MET A 150 -23.26 6.31 -17.17
C MET A 150 -22.49 5.04 -16.74
N ALA A 151 -21.92 5.02 -15.54
CA ALA A 151 -21.15 3.92 -14.94
C ALA A 151 -19.96 3.43 -15.80
N GLN A 152 -19.42 4.29 -16.66
CA GLN A 152 -18.25 4.00 -17.49
C GLN A 152 -16.94 3.99 -16.69
N CYS A 153 -16.94 4.56 -15.48
CA CYS A 153 -15.81 4.52 -14.56
C CYS A 153 -15.67 3.12 -13.94
N THR A 154 -14.61 2.41 -14.29
CA THR A 154 -14.30 1.06 -13.77
C THR A 154 -13.93 1.06 -12.28
N ARG A 155 -13.63 2.23 -11.71
CA ARG A 155 -13.31 2.46 -10.28
C ARG A 155 -14.34 3.33 -9.55
N CYS A 156 -15.59 3.39 -10.01
CA CYS A 156 -16.66 4.12 -9.31
C CYS A 156 -17.08 3.39 -8.03
N TRP A 157 -17.13 4.11 -6.91
CA TRP A 157 -17.50 3.55 -5.62
C TRP A 157 -18.97 3.14 -5.52
N VAL A 158 -19.87 3.76 -6.29
CA VAL A 158 -21.32 3.46 -6.30
C VAL A 158 -21.63 2.09 -6.90
N ARG A 159 -20.69 1.47 -7.64
CA ARG A 159 -20.88 0.14 -8.23
C ARG A 159 -20.76 -1.02 -7.22
N PHE A 160 -20.38 -0.76 -5.97
CA PHE A 160 -20.00 -1.76 -4.97
C PHE A 160 -20.58 -1.48 -3.58
#